data_AF-A0A928S8R6-F1
#
_entry.id   AF-A0A928S8R6-F1
#
_cell.length_a   1.000
_cell.length_b   1.000
_cell.length_c   1.000
_cell.angle_alpha   90.00
_cell.angle_beta   90.00
_cell.angle_gamma   90.00
#
_symmetry.space_group_name_H-M   'P 1'
#
loop_
_entity.id
_entity.type
_entity.pdbx_description
1 polymer ?
#
loop_
_entity_poly.entity_id
_entity_poly.type
_entity_poly.pdbx_seq_one_letter_code
_entity_poly.pdbx_strand_id
1 'polypeptide(L)'
;MKYISILFAFLLCWQLNHKAYAAQPLPQTDGQAYVVQTGDWLSKLADKFYGDPQAWSVIVEATNAKAASDNAFASITDPNLIEVGQKLWIPAAEPTASDIAPTTPISPEDLQQAYLQAVQDAATAEPQEISKNLTPIVETNANLVWEGEPSHRRVLVLTWTSWNGYDDKVGQSIVTTRETWVTAVPELKNFCTNYPAEGANLTLRLEQLLGLPPNNGKTRFVEMWVAPQDLFRPAPDPEISDQEAGLTFPQSKFLTVSEAYVNWFNDLSSQSYGENGYPWTRLGYTYDWGNPNSEVGLSEFVINTGATIEVDAVTSTEDYCR
;
A
#
# COMPACT_ATOMS: atom_id res chain seq x y z
N MET A 1 37.32 -22.12 88.00
CA MET A 1 37.13 -22.34 86.55
C MET A 1 36.57 -21.04 85.98
N LYS A 2 37.40 -20.22 85.30
CA LYS A 2 37.37 -20.02 83.82
C LYS A 2 35.98 -19.51 83.37
N TYR A 3 35.69 -18.28 82.96
CA TYR A 3 36.36 -17.29 82.10
C TYR A 3 35.68 -15.90 82.33
N ILE A 4 36.41 -14.79 82.44
CA ILE A 4 36.75 -13.77 81.41
C ILE A 4 35.59 -12.84 80.97
N SER A 5 35.84 -11.56 81.22
CA SER A 5 35.20 -10.31 80.80
C SER A 5 34.91 -10.18 79.29
N ILE A 6 34.04 -9.23 78.90
CA ILE A 6 34.34 -8.07 78.01
C ILE A 6 33.02 -7.42 77.53
N LEU A 7 32.94 -6.09 77.71
CA LEU A 7 31.99 -5.19 77.06
C LEU A 7 32.08 -5.30 75.53
N PHE A 8 30.95 -5.31 74.83
CA PHE A 8 30.92 -4.88 73.42
C PHE A 8 29.73 -3.95 73.15
N ALA A 9 30.07 -2.71 72.80
CA ALA A 9 29.20 -1.76 72.13
C ALA A 9 29.12 -2.14 70.63
N PHE A 10 27.92 -2.11 70.04
CA PHE A 10 27.72 -2.00 68.58
C PHE A 10 26.34 -1.36 68.35
N LEU A 11 26.31 -0.06 68.10
CA LEU A 11 26.21 0.56 66.76
C LEU A 11 24.97 0.12 65.97
N LEU A 12 23.98 1.03 65.96
CA LEU A 12 22.91 1.12 64.99
C LEU A 12 23.52 1.24 63.59
N CYS A 13 23.25 0.29 62.70
CA CYS A 13 23.51 0.47 61.27
C CYS A 13 22.27 -0.01 60.49
N TRP A 14 21.46 0.98 60.14
CA TRP A 14 20.38 0.88 59.18
C TRP A 14 21.03 0.59 57.82
N GLN A 15 20.89 -0.62 57.28
CA GLN A 15 21.34 -0.88 55.92
C GLN A 15 20.37 -0.23 54.94
N LEU A 16 20.75 0.98 54.51
CA LEU A 16 20.30 1.54 53.24
C LEU A 16 20.79 0.59 52.13
N ASN A 17 19.85 -0.09 51.49
CA ASN A 17 20.09 -0.68 50.18
C ASN A 17 20.35 0.46 49.19
N HIS A 18 21.60 0.89 49.08
CA HIS A 18 22.05 1.64 47.91
C HIS A 18 22.14 0.67 46.74
N LYS A 19 21.01 0.44 46.06
CA LYS A 19 21.09 0.09 44.65
C LYS A 19 21.63 1.33 43.94
N ALA A 20 22.94 1.36 43.71
CA ALA A 20 23.52 2.23 42.73
C ALA A 20 22.89 1.86 41.38
N TYR A 21 21.93 2.66 40.92
CA TYR A 21 21.61 2.70 39.51
C TYR A 21 22.85 3.28 38.83
N ALA A 22 23.64 2.43 38.18
CA ALA A 22 24.55 2.91 37.15
C ALA A 22 23.68 3.60 36.11
N ALA A 23 23.92 4.90 35.90
CA ALA A 23 23.34 5.62 34.78
C ALA A 23 23.72 4.86 33.51
N GLN A 24 22.73 4.31 32.82
CA GLN A 24 22.94 3.80 31.47
C GLN A 24 23.42 4.99 30.62
N PRO A 25 24.52 4.86 29.85
CA PRO A 25 24.93 5.93 28.95
C PRO A 25 23.76 6.25 28.02
N LEU A 26 23.44 7.55 27.94
CA LEU A 26 22.43 8.08 27.02
C LEU A 26 22.71 7.58 25.60
N PRO A 27 21.68 7.31 24.76
CA PRO A 27 21.87 6.92 23.37
C PRO A 27 22.72 7.97 22.66
N GLN A 28 23.78 7.52 22.00
CA GLN A 28 24.70 8.36 21.25
C GLN A 28 24.05 8.69 19.89
N THR A 29 23.67 9.95 19.67
CA THR A 29 22.64 10.36 18.70
C THR A 29 23.08 10.55 17.24
N ASP A 30 24.35 10.30 16.87
CA ASP A 30 24.87 10.70 15.54
C ASP A 30 25.34 9.52 14.65
N GLY A 31 25.40 8.30 15.18
CA GLY A 31 25.90 7.10 14.47
C GLY A 31 27.23 6.54 14.94
N GLN A 32 27.72 5.51 14.25
CA GLN A 32 28.93 4.77 14.63
C GLN A 32 29.84 4.48 13.43
N ALA A 33 31.15 4.50 13.68
CA ALA A 33 32.12 4.02 12.72
C ALA A 33 32.18 2.48 12.74
N TYR A 34 32.08 1.85 11.59
CA TYR A 34 32.26 0.41 11.41
C TYR A 34 33.51 0.13 10.59
N VAL A 35 34.29 -0.88 11.00
CA VAL A 35 35.47 -1.33 10.25
C VAL A 35 35.09 -2.60 9.50
N VAL A 36 35.14 -2.55 8.16
CA VAL A 36 34.78 -3.66 7.27
C VAL A 36 35.60 -4.92 7.61
N GLN A 37 34.91 -6.05 7.78
CA GLN A 37 35.51 -7.36 8.04
C GLN A 37 35.48 -8.23 6.78
N THR A 38 36.24 -9.33 6.81
CA THR A 38 36.20 -10.32 5.72
C THR A 38 34.79 -10.88 5.54
N GLY A 39 34.29 -10.84 4.30
CA GLY A 39 32.96 -11.33 3.94
C GLY A 39 31.83 -10.34 4.19
N ASP A 40 32.13 -9.06 4.39
CA ASP A 40 31.15 -7.98 4.39
C ASP A 40 30.90 -7.45 2.97
N TRP A 41 29.64 -7.10 2.70
CA TRP A 41 29.22 -6.28 1.56
C TRP A 41 28.11 -5.34 2.07
N LEU A 42 27.87 -4.22 1.38
CA LEU A 42 27.05 -3.13 1.92
C LEU A 42 25.62 -3.56 2.28
N SER A 43 24.93 -4.35 1.46
CA SER A 43 23.57 -4.84 1.76
C SER A 43 23.51 -5.74 3.00
N LYS A 44 24.56 -6.54 3.27
CA LYS A 44 24.64 -7.35 4.50
C LYS A 44 24.86 -6.46 5.72
N LEU A 45 25.60 -5.38 5.58
CA LEU A 45 25.76 -4.40 6.66
C LEU A 45 24.47 -3.60 6.87
N ALA A 46 23.76 -3.25 5.80
CA ALA A 46 22.46 -2.59 5.87
C ALA A 46 21.42 -3.47 6.58
N ASP A 47 21.33 -4.75 6.22
CA ASP A 47 20.49 -5.73 6.93
C ASP A 47 20.87 -5.84 8.42
N LYS A 48 22.18 -5.92 8.71
CA LYS A 48 22.70 -6.00 10.09
C LYS A 48 22.39 -4.77 10.95
N PHE A 49 22.45 -3.57 10.38
CA PHE A 49 22.34 -2.31 11.15
C PHE A 49 20.97 -1.63 11.04
N TYR A 50 20.21 -1.93 9.99
CA TYR A 50 18.91 -1.31 9.70
C TYR A 50 17.77 -2.33 9.58
N GLY A 51 18.05 -3.64 9.49
CA GLY A 51 17.04 -4.66 9.21
C GLY A 51 16.47 -4.61 7.78
N ASP A 52 17.07 -3.78 6.92
CA ASP A 52 16.71 -3.62 5.52
C ASP A 52 17.95 -3.73 4.62
N PRO A 53 18.11 -4.83 3.86
CA PRO A 53 19.23 -4.98 2.93
C PRO A 53 19.21 -3.97 1.77
N GLN A 54 18.08 -3.30 1.49
CA GLN A 54 17.97 -2.25 0.47
C GLN A 54 18.51 -0.90 0.94
N ALA A 55 18.69 -0.69 2.25
CA ALA A 55 19.22 0.54 2.83
C ALA A 55 20.76 0.71 2.69
N TRP A 56 21.40 -0.05 1.80
CA TRP A 56 22.85 -0.02 1.60
C TRP A 56 23.35 1.34 1.07
N SER A 57 22.52 2.07 0.32
CA SER A 57 22.83 3.40 -0.20
C SER A 57 23.05 4.44 0.90
N VAL A 58 22.34 4.32 2.03
CA VAL A 58 22.49 5.20 3.20
C VAL A 58 23.92 5.16 3.75
N ILE A 59 24.52 3.96 3.79
CA ILE A 59 25.90 3.77 4.24
C ILE A 59 26.88 4.48 3.28
N VAL A 60 26.62 4.43 1.98
CA VAL A 60 27.45 5.06 0.94
C VAL A 60 27.42 6.58 1.08
N GLU A 61 26.22 7.16 1.10
CA GLU A 61 26.03 8.61 1.19
C GLU A 61 26.65 9.18 2.47
N ALA A 62 26.38 8.52 3.61
CA ALA A 62 26.86 8.97 4.90
C ALA A 62 28.39 8.82 5.04
N THR A 63 28.97 7.75 4.50
CA THR A 63 30.44 7.58 4.45
C THR A 63 31.08 8.64 3.56
N ASN A 64 30.48 8.96 2.42
CA ASN A 64 30.97 10.01 1.51
C ASN A 64 30.87 11.40 2.13
N ALA A 65 29.77 11.71 2.82
CA ALA A 65 29.61 12.95 3.56
C ALA A 65 30.64 13.06 4.71
N LYS A 66 30.91 11.96 5.42
CA LYS A 66 31.92 11.93 6.47
C LYS A 66 33.33 12.11 5.91
N ALA A 67 33.65 11.47 4.79
CA ALA A 67 34.94 11.61 4.09
C ALA A 67 35.25 13.05 3.64
N ALA A 68 34.21 13.90 3.45
CA ALA A 68 34.40 15.32 3.14
C ALA A 68 34.94 16.15 4.33
N SER A 69 34.82 15.64 5.56
CA SER A 69 35.20 16.35 6.79
C SER A 69 36.19 15.58 7.68
N ASP A 70 36.32 14.27 7.48
CA ASP A 70 37.20 13.39 8.26
C ASP A 70 37.96 12.41 7.33
N ASN A 71 39.26 12.64 7.21
CA ASN A 71 40.16 11.85 6.37
C ASN A 71 40.33 10.40 6.84
N ALA A 72 39.78 10.01 8.00
CA ALA A 72 39.74 8.62 8.43
C ALA A 72 38.72 7.78 7.64
N PHE A 73 37.82 8.41 6.86
CA PHE A 73 36.84 7.76 5.99
C PHE A 73 37.24 7.99 4.52
N ALA A 74 37.12 6.94 3.72
CA ALA A 74 37.37 7.00 2.28
C ALA A 74 36.04 7.05 1.52
N SER A 75 35.95 7.90 0.50
CA SER A 75 34.77 7.95 -0.37
C SER A 75 34.58 6.62 -1.10
N ILE A 76 33.36 6.13 -1.11
CA ILE A 76 32.90 4.96 -1.86
C ILE A 76 32.41 5.45 -3.21
N THR A 77 33.17 5.13 -4.26
CA THR A 77 32.83 5.44 -5.66
C THR A 77 32.19 4.26 -6.40
N ASP A 78 32.49 3.03 -5.97
CA ASP A 78 31.84 1.80 -6.41
C ASP A 78 31.25 1.07 -5.20
N PRO A 79 29.92 1.06 -5.01
CA PRO A 79 29.28 0.39 -3.88
C PRO A 79 29.50 -1.13 -3.83
N ASN A 80 29.87 -1.77 -4.95
CA ASN A 80 30.17 -3.20 -4.97
C ASN A 80 31.58 -3.53 -4.47
N LEU A 81 32.40 -2.51 -4.17
CA LEU A 81 33.79 -2.66 -3.76
C LEU A 81 34.05 -1.94 -2.43
N ILE A 82 34.01 -2.71 -1.34
CA ILE A 82 34.49 -2.28 -0.02
C ILE A 82 35.66 -3.17 0.42
N GLU A 83 36.66 -2.58 1.10
CA GLU A 83 37.89 -3.27 1.47
C GLU A 83 37.93 -3.60 2.96
N VAL A 84 38.50 -4.77 3.31
CA VAL A 84 38.70 -5.14 4.71
C VAL A 84 39.58 -4.10 5.40
N GLY A 85 39.12 -3.60 6.55
CA GLY A 85 39.79 -2.52 7.29
C GLY A 85 39.31 -1.11 6.92
N GLN A 86 38.53 -0.94 5.85
CA GLN A 86 37.90 0.33 5.50
C GLN A 86 36.94 0.77 6.61
N LYS A 87 37.00 2.05 6.97
CA LYS A 87 36.02 2.65 7.88
C LYS A 87 34.81 3.13 7.09
N LEU A 88 33.64 2.65 7.49
CA LEU A 88 32.34 3.11 7.04
C LEU A 88 31.69 3.91 8.15
N TRP A 89 31.02 5.01 7.78
CA TRP A 89 30.14 5.69 8.71
C TRP A 89 28.77 5.02 8.60
N ILE A 90 28.39 4.30 9.65
CA ILE A 90 27.03 3.78 9.81
C ILE A 90 26.29 4.88 10.56
N PRO A 91 25.58 5.79 9.87
CA PRO A 91 24.76 6.76 10.58
C PRO A 91 23.83 5.98 11.50
N ALA A 92 23.60 6.52 12.70
CA ALA A 92 22.46 6.09 13.49
C ALA A 92 21.31 6.19 12.52
N ALA A 93 20.51 5.12 12.40
CA ALA A 93 19.39 5.13 11.49
C ALA A 93 18.68 6.47 11.73
N GLU A 94 18.75 7.38 10.75
CA GLU A 94 17.77 8.45 10.68
C GLU A 94 16.49 7.69 10.80
N PRO A 95 15.68 7.97 11.84
CA PRO A 95 14.55 7.15 12.16
C PRO A 95 13.82 6.86 10.86
N THR A 96 13.90 5.60 10.41
CA THR A 96 13.29 5.23 9.15
C THR A 96 11.81 5.54 9.32
N ALA A 97 11.06 5.69 8.24
CA ALA A 97 9.60 5.83 8.35
C ALA A 97 8.92 4.65 9.11
N SER A 98 9.68 3.65 9.57
CA SER A 98 9.29 2.63 10.55
C SER A 98 9.74 2.87 12.01
N ASP A 99 10.79 3.65 12.29
CA ASP A 99 11.28 3.95 13.65
C ASP A 99 10.88 5.36 14.17
N ILE A 100 10.37 6.26 13.31
CA ILE A 100 9.34 7.23 13.71
C ILE A 100 8.02 6.58 13.38
N ALA A 101 7.42 5.83 14.31
CA ALA A 101 5.98 6.03 14.43
C ALA A 101 5.82 7.54 14.64
N PRO A 102 5.13 8.29 13.76
CA PRO A 102 4.77 9.63 14.15
C PRO A 102 3.95 9.41 15.40
N THR A 103 4.50 9.77 16.57
CA THR A 103 3.71 9.79 17.81
C THR A 103 2.60 10.83 17.71
N THR A 104 2.58 11.59 16.61
CA THR A 104 1.38 12.16 16.02
C THR A 104 0.74 11.13 15.07
N PRO A 105 -0.41 10.53 15.41
CA PRO A 105 -1.24 9.86 14.42
C PRO A 105 -1.34 10.76 13.17
N ILE A 106 -1.26 10.19 11.96
CA ILE A 106 -1.49 10.97 10.73
C ILE A 106 -2.79 11.73 10.93
N SER A 107 -2.72 13.06 10.90
CA SER A 107 -3.89 13.84 11.26
C SER A 107 -4.95 13.67 10.16
N PRO A 108 -6.25 13.83 10.49
CA PRO A 108 -7.28 13.85 9.47
C PRO A 108 -7.02 14.89 8.36
N GLU A 109 -6.35 15.99 8.70
CA GLU A 109 -5.95 17.02 7.74
C GLU A 109 -4.87 16.51 6.78
N ASP A 110 -3.84 15.83 7.29
CA ASP A 110 -2.77 15.25 6.46
C ASP A 110 -3.34 14.17 5.51
N LEU A 111 -4.24 13.31 5.99
CA LEU A 111 -4.93 12.32 5.15
C LEU A 111 -5.74 12.99 4.05
N GLN A 112 -6.48 14.04 4.38
CA GLN A 112 -7.26 14.79 3.41
C GLN A 112 -6.35 15.47 2.37
N GLN A 113 -5.21 16.02 2.78
CA GLN A 113 -4.25 16.62 1.86
C GLN A 113 -3.62 15.58 0.92
N ALA A 114 -3.22 14.42 1.44
CA ALA A 114 -2.71 13.32 0.61
C ALA A 114 -3.73 12.86 -0.43
N TYR A 115 -4.99 12.71 -0.04
CA TYR A 115 -6.09 12.40 -0.96
C TYR A 115 -6.28 13.47 -2.04
N LEU A 116 -6.29 14.75 -1.67
CA LEU A 116 -6.44 15.85 -2.63
C LEU A 116 -5.24 15.95 -3.60
N GLN A 117 -4.03 15.63 -3.15
CA GLN A 117 -2.86 15.53 -4.02
C GLN A 117 -3.04 14.41 -5.05
N ALA A 118 -3.50 13.23 -4.64
CA ALA A 118 -3.82 12.15 -5.57
C ALA A 118 -4.90 12.55 -6.60
N VAL A 119 -5.93 13.30 -6.19
CA VAL A 119 -6.95 13.82 -7.11
C VAL A 119 -6.36 14.80 -8.12
N GLN A 120 -5.43 15.64 -7.69
CA GLN A 120 -4.74 16.61 -8.56
C GLN A 120 -3.80 15.93 -9.55
N ASP A 121 -3.07 14.93 -9.08
CA ASP A 121 -2.10 14.14 -9.85
C ASP A 121 -2.80 13.34 -10.95
N ALA A 122 -3.82 12.54 -10.58
CA ALA A 122 -4.62 11.74 -11.51
C ALA A 122 -5.34 12.56 -12.62
N ALA A 123 -5.45 13.89 -12.45
CA ALA A 123 -6.00 14.77 -13.47
C ALA A 123 -5.21 14.73 -14.79
N THR A 124 -3.93 14.31 -14.75
CA THR A 124 -3.09 14.11 -15.95
C THR A 124 -2.50 12.70 -15.94
N ALA A 125 -3.02 11.81 -16.79
CA ALA A 125 -2.44 10.48 -16.94
C ALA A 125 -1.12 10.55 -17.74
N GLU A 126 -0.05 9.95 -17.23
CA GLU A 126 1.30 10.03 -17.76
C GLU A 126 1.80 8.68 -18.31
N PRO A 127 2.71 8.64 -19.31
CA PRO A 127 3.19 7.39 -19.88
C PRO A 127 3.84 6.42 -18.88
N GLN A 128 4.47 6.95 -17.82
CA GLN A 128 5.11 6.16 -16.76
C GLN A 128 4.14 5.49 -15.81
N GLU A 129 2.88 5.93 -15.77
CA GLU A 129 1.82 5.39 -14.92
C GLU A 129 1.15 4.16 -15.55
N ILE A 130 1.38 3.91 -16.86
CA ILE A 130 0.81 2.76 -17.56
C ILE A 130 1.28 1.47 -16.89
N SER A 131 0.34 0.78 -16.25
CA SER A 131 0.53 -0.57 -15.72
C SER A 131 0.40 -1.60 -16.84
N LYS A 132 1.28 -2.61 -16.78
CA LYS A 132 1.25 -3.80 -17.67
C LYS A 132 0.71 -5.06 -16.98
N ASN A 133 0.21 -4.89 -15.76
CA ASN A 133 -0.22 -5.97 -14.89
C ASN A 133 -1.70 -5.85 -14.54
N LEU A 134 -2.50 -5.19 -15.38
CA LEU A 134 -3.96 -5.18 -15.19
C LEU A 134 -4.48 -6.60 -15.33
N THR A 135 -5.49 -6.94 -14.55
CA THR A 135 -6.20 -8.20 -14.65
C THR A 135 -7.05 -8.19 -15.91
N PRO A 136 -6.80 -9.12 -16.85
CA PRO A 136 -7.66 -9.29 -18.01
C PRO A 136 -8.84 -10.20 -17.67
N ILE A 137 -10.06 -9.79 -18.03
CA ILE A 137 -11.27 -10.61 -17.92
C ILE A 137 -11.35 -11.56 -19.12
N VAL A 138 -10.60 -12.65 -19.02
CA VAL A 138 -10.54 -13.73 -20.03
C VAL A 138 -10.62 -15.08 -19.34
N GLU A 139 -11.28 -16.06 -19.96
CA GLU A 139 -11.45 -17.41 -19.37
C GLU A 139 -10.11 -18.14 -19.16
N THR A 140 -9.06 -17.78 -19.89
CA THR A 140 -7.71 -18.34 -19.73
C THR A 140 -6.98 -17.79 -18.51
N ASN A 141 -7.48 -16.72 -17.89
CA ASN A 141 -6.95 -16.20 -16.64
C ASN A 141 -7.41 -17.08 -15.47
N ALA A 142 -6.57 -18.04 -15.10
CA ALA A 142 -6.86 -19.02 -14.06
C ALA A 142 -7.03 -18.43 -12.64
N ASN A 143 -6.70 -17.15 -12.44
CA ASN A 143 -6.92 -16.48 -11.15
C ASN A 143 -8.36 -16.03 -10.96
N LEU A 144 -9.14 -15.86 -12.03
CA LEU A 144 -10.52 -15.38 -11.97
C LEU A 144 -11.49 -16.48 -11.55
N VAL A 145 -12.54 -16.07 -10.86
CA VAL A 145 -13.64 -16.97 -10.48
C VAL A 145 -14.77 -16.85 -11.51
N TRP A 146 -15.11 -17.98 -12.12
CA TRP A 146 -16.10 -18.09 -13.20
C TRP A 146 -17.16 -19.15 -12.88
N GLU A 147 -18.38 -18.92 -13.34
CA GLU A 147 -19.46 -19.89 -13.26
C GLU A 147 -20.30 -19.91 -14.55
N GLY A 148 -21.29 -20.82 -14.60
CA GLY A 148 -22.20 -20.97 -15.73
C GLY A 148 -21.64 -21.83 -16.86
N GLU A 149 -22.48 -22.03 -17.87
CA GLU A 149 -22.13 -22.76 -19.09
C GLU A 149 -21.30 -21.87 -20.05
N PRO A 150 -20.48 -22.42 -20.96
CA PRO A 150 -19.62 -21.65 -21.86
C PRO A 150 -20.32 -20.53 -22.64
N SER A 151 -21.61 -20.67 -22.98
CA SER A 151 -22.38 -19.66 -23.72
C SER A 151 -22.99 -18.55 -22.84
N HIS A 152 -22.96 -18.69 -21.52
CA HIS A 152 -23.55 -17.78 -20.54
C HIS A 152 -22.64 -17.64 -19.31
N ARG A 153 -21.32 -17.64 -19.50
CA ARG A 153 -20.35 -17.51 -18.42
C ARG A 153 -20.51 -16.17 -17.72
N ARG A 154 -20.39 -16.22 -16.39
CA ARG A 154 -20.34 -15.03 -15.52
C ARG A 154 -19.02 -15.03 -14.75
N VAL A 155 -18.45 -13.84 -14.58
CA VAL A 155 -17.26 -13.60 -13.76
C VAL A 155 -17.69 -12.99 -12.43
N LEU A 156 -17.01 -13.36 -11.34
CA LEU A 156 -17.25 -12.78 -10.03
C LEU A 156 -16.50 -11.45 -9.89
N VAL A 157 -17.24 -10.39 -9.57
CA VAL A 157 -16.69 -9.05 -9.32
C VAL A 157 -17.16 -8.53 -7.97
N LEU A 158 -16.50 -7.49 -7.48
CA LEU A 158 -16.68 -7.00 -6.12
C LEU A 158 -16.83 -5.47 -6.08
N THR A 159 -17.77 -4.97 -5.28
CA THR A 159 -17.87 -3.55 -4.92
C THR A 159 -17.81 -3.34 -3.40
N TRP A 160 -17.28 -2.21 -2.96
CA TRP A 160 -17.28 -1.80 -1.54
C TRP A 160 -18.30 -0.68 -1.29
N THR A 161 -19.27 -0.93 -0.41
CA THR A 161 -20.40 -0.03 -0.22
C THR A 161 -20.84 0.10 1.23
N SER A 162 -21.63 1.15 1.50
CA SER A 162 -22.42 1.30 2.72
C SER A 162 -23.92 1.15 2.47
N TRP A 163 -24.33 1.02 1.21
CA TRP A 163 -25.73 0.82 0.84
C TRP A 163 -26.17 -0.61 1.18
N ASN A 164 -27.22 -0.72 1.98
CA ASN A 164 -27.75 -1.99 2.47
C ASN A 164 -28.79 -2.63 1.54
N GLY A 165 -29.02 -2.07 0.35
CA GLY A 165 -30.04 -2.57 -0.58
C GLY A 165 -29.72 -3.93 -1.21
N TYR A 166 -28.51 -4.45 -1.01
CA TYR A 166 -28.10 -5.79 -1.42
C TYR A 166 -28.25 -6.84 -0.31
N ASP A 167 -28.41 -6.44 0.95
CA ASP A 167 -28.37 -7.34 2.11
C ASP A 167 -29.44 -8.46 2.02
N ASP A 168 -30.60 -8.17 1.44
CA ASP A 168 -31.71 -9.11 1.25
C ASP A 168 -31.76 -9.70 -0.17
N LYS A 169 -30.70 -9.51 -0.97
CA LYS A 169 -30.62 -9.90 -2.39
C LYS A 169 -29.66 -11.06 -2.67
N VAL A 170 -28.98 -11.60 -1.67
CA VAL A 170 -28.12 -12.78 -1.83
C VAL A 170 -28.89 -13.91 -2.53
N GLY A 171 -28.30 -14.45 -3.61
CA GLY A 171 -28.88 -15.46 -4.51
C GLY A 171 -29.97 -14.95 -5.45
N GLN A 172 -30.21 -13.63 -5.54
CA GLN A 172 -31.23 -13.04 -6.42
C GLN A 172 -30.58 -12.31 -7.60
N SER A 173 -31.21 -12.46 -8.77
CA SER A 173 -30.91 -11.63 -9.93
C SER A 173 -31.63 -10.29 -9.85
N ILE A 174 -30.89 -9.20 -10.09
CA ILE A 174 -31.40 -7.83 -10.11
C ILE A 174 -30.84 -7.09 -11.33
N VAL A 175 -31.56 -6.04 -11.74
CA VAL A 175 -31.13 -5.17 -12.84
C VAL A 175 -30.47 -3.92 -12.26
N THR A 176 -29.26 -3.60 -12.70
CA THR A 176 -28.55 -2.39 -12.25
C THR A 176 -29.27 -1.14 -12.73
N THR A 177 -29.50 -0.19 -11.81
CA THR A 177 -30.14 1.10 -12.13
C THR A 177 -29.13 2.23 -12.28
N ARG A 178 -27.85 1.94 -12.01
CA ARG A 178 -26.72 2.86 -12.06
C ARG A 178 -25.46 2.08 -12.42
N GLU A 179 -24.49 2.78 -12.98
CA GLU A 179 -23.13 2.27 -13.13
C GLU A 179 -22.60 1.87 -11.75
N THR A 180 -21.95 0.72 -11.68
CA THR A 180 -21.38 0.19 -10.44
C THR A 180 -19.91 -0.13 -10.66
N TRP A 181 -19.05 0.59 -9.95
CA TRP A 181 -17.61 0.39 -9.97
C TRP A 181 -17.24 -0.87 -9.19
N VAL A 182 -16.41 -1.71 -9.81
CA VAL A 182 -16.04 -3.02 -9.30
C VAL A 182 -14.58 -3.35 -9.58
N THR A 183 -14.03 -4.28 -8.79
CA THR A 183 -12.78 -4.97 -9.09
C THR A 183 -13.04 -6.47 -9.28
N ALA A 184 -12.11 -7.19 -9.89
CA ALA A 184 -12.24 -8.63 -10.12
C ALA A 184 -11.91 -9.44 -8.85
N VAL A 185 -12.69 -10.48 -8.56
CA VAL A 185 -12.34 -11.43 -7.50
C VAL A 185 -11.29 -12.41 -8.06
N PRO A 186 -10.19 -12.70 -7.33
CA PRO A 186 -9.92 -12.43 -5.91
C PRO A 186 -8.91 -11.31 -5.61
N GLU A 187 -8.73 -10.29 -6.47
CA GLU A 187 -7.67 -9.28 -6.28
C GLU A 187 -7.65 -8.65 -4.89
N LEU A 188 -8.80 -8.16 -4.41
CA LEU A 188 -8.88 -7.57 -3.08
C LEU A 188 -8.66 -8.59 -1.96
N LYS A 189 -9.13 -9.82 -2.14
CA LYS A 189 -8.93 -10.89 -1.14
C LYS A 189 -7.44 -11.25 -1.01
N ASN A 190 -6.73 -11.28 -2.14
CA ASN A 190 -5.28 -11.47 -2.17
C ASN A 190 -4.54 -10.30 -1.50
N PHE A 191 -4.98 -9.07 -1.74
CA PHE A 191 -4.45 -7.89 -1.04
C PHE A 191 -4.62 -8.03 0.48
N CYS A 192 -5.83 -8.36 0.96
CA CYS A 192 -6.09 -8.52 2.39
C CYS A 192 -5.27 -9.65 3.04
N THR A 193 -4.96 -10.71 2.29
CA THR A 193 -4.08 -11.79 2.78
C THR A 193 -2.64 -11.29 3.02
N ASN A 194 -2.17 -10.35 2.21
CA ASN A 194 -0.82 -9.79 2.31
C ASN A 194 -0.72 -8.57 3.26
N TYR A 195 -1.86 -7.99 3.63
CA TYR A 195 -1.95 -6.86 4.56
C TYR A 195 -2.83 -7.22 5.77
N PRO A 196 -2.27 -7.94 6.77
CA PRO A 196 -3.01 -8.31 7.97
C PRO A 196 -3.17 -7.09 8.87
N ALA A 197 -4.21 -6.29 8.62
CA ALA A 197 -4.64 -5.20 9.47
C ALA A 197 -6.10 -5.38 9.87
N GLU A 198 -6.50 -4.72 10.96
CA GLU A 198 -7.85 -4.79 11.49
C GLU A 198 -8.40 -3.40 11.83
N GLY A 199 -9.72 -3.30 11.95
CA GLY A 199 -10.41 -2.08 12.40
C GLY A 199 -10.11 -0.85 11.53
N ALA A 200 -9.85 0.28 12.18
CA ALA A 200 -9.64 1.56 11.50
C ALA A 200 -8.43 1.57 10.53
N ASN A 201 -7.38 0.80 10.83
CA ASN A 201 -6.20 0.70 9.96
C ASN A 201 -6.52 -0.05 8.67
N LEU A 202 -7.32 -1.12 8.76
CA LEU A 202 -7.82 -1.83 7.58
C LEU A 202 -8.71 -0.92 6.73
N THR A 203 -9.68 -0.25 7.35
CA THR A 203 -10.61 0.66 6.63
C THR A 203 -9.84 1.74 5.88
N LEU A 204 -8.92 2.44 6.55
CA LEU A 204 -8.11 3.48 5.90
C LEU A 204 -7.29 2.91 4.74
N ARG A 205 -6.69 1.72 4.91
CA ARG A 205 -5.88 1.13 3.86
C ARG A 205 -6.71 0.73 2.63
N LEU A 206 -7.94 0.26 2.84
CA LEU A 206 -8.87 -0.06 1.76
C LEU A 206 -9.35 1.21 1.05
N GLU A 207 -9.56 2.31 1.79
CA GLU A 207 -9.87 3.62 1.20
C GLU A 207 -8.72 4.11 0.32
N GLN A 208 -7.49 3.97 0.81
CA GLN A 208 -6.28 4.24 0.05
C GLN A 208 -6.19 3.41 -1.23
N LEU A 209 -6.27 2.09 -1.11
CA LEU A 209 -6.11 1.15 -2.22
C LEU A 209 -7.10 1.41 -3.36
N LEU A 210 -8.34 1.76 -3.00
CA LEU A 210 -9.45 1.91 -3.94
C LEU A 210 -9.67 3.35 -4.39
N GLY A 211 -8.74 4.28 -4.10
CA GLY A 211 -8.86 5.68 -4.51
C GLY A 211 -10.04 6.41 -3.86
N LEU A 212 -10.44 6.03 -2.66
CA LEU A 212 -11.54 6.66 -1.92
C LEU A 212 -11.01 7.69 -0.92
N PRO A 213 -11.79 8.75 -0.61
CA PRO A 213 -11.42 9.71 0.42
C PRO A 213 -11.36 9.05 1.80
N PRO A 214 -10.52 9.56 2.72
CA PRO A 214 -10.44 9.03 4.08
C PRO A 214 -11.79 9.16 4.80
N ASN A 215 -12.13 8.18 5.62
CA ASN A 215 -13.40 8.09 6.36
C ASN A 215 -14.65 8.08 5.43
N ASN A 216 -14.57 7.41 4.27
CA ASN A 216 -15.69 7.24 3.34
C ASN A 216 -16.87 6.47 3.97
N GLY A 217 -16.59 5.63 4.97
CA GLY A 217 -17.61 4.96 5.77
C GLY A 217 -18.28 3.76 5.08
N LYS A 218 -17.56 3.09 4.17
CA LYS A 218 -18.01 1.81 3.60
C LYS A 218 -18.00 0.71 4.66
N THR A 219 -18.96 -0.22 4.59
CA THR A 219 -19.19 -1.21 5.66
C THR A 219 -19.27 -2.65 5.19
N ARG A 220 -19.46 -2.87 3.88
CA ARG A 220 -19.65 -4.21 3.33
C ARG A 220 -19.13 -4.32 1.91
N PHE A 221 -18.64 -5.50 1.60
CA PHE A 221 -18.31 -5.95 0.26
C PHE A 221 -19.48 -6.72 -0.31
N VAL A 222 -19.78 -6.49 -1.58
CA VAL A 222 -20.82 -7.23 -2.32
C VAL A 222 -20.16 -7.89 -3.52
N GLU A 223 -20.17 -9.22 -3.51
CA GLU A 223 -19.74 -10.04 -4.65
C GLU A 223 -20.94 -10.28 -5.56
N MET A 224 -20.72 -10.09 -6.86
CA MET A 224 -21.76 -10.14 -7.87
C MET A 224 -21.29 -10.97 -9.07
N TRP A 225 -22.15 -11.88 -9.53
CA TRP A 225 -21.96 -12.56 -10.80
C TRP A 225 -22.42 -11.66 -11.94
N VAL A 226 -21.53 -11.37 -12.88
CA VAL A 226 -21.78 -10.45 -13.99
C VAL A 226 -21.33 -11.09 -15.30
N ALA A 227 -22.12 -10.91 -16.35
CA ALA A 227 -21.73 -11.37 -17.67
C ALA A 227 -20.65 -10.42 -18.25
N PRO A 228 -19.56 -10.91 -18.84
CA PRO A 228 -18.46 -10.06 -19.30
C PRO A 228 -18.87 -8.95 -20.28
N GLN A 229 -19.89 -9.17 -21.12
CA GLN A 229 -20.38 -8.14 -22.04
C GLN A 229 -21.03 -6.93 -21.35
N ASP A 230 -21.40 -7.05 -20.08
CA ASP A 230 -21.98 -5.98 -19.28
C ASP A 230 -20.90 -5.19 -18.50
N LEU A 231 -19.64 -5.61 -18.59
CA LEU A 231 -18.48 -4.94 -18.01
C LEU A 231 -17.75 -4.11 -19.09
N PHE A 232 -17.17 -3.00 -18.66
CA PHE A 232 -16.15 -2.29 -19.44
C PHE A 232 -15.06 -1.78 -18.53
N ARG A 233 -13.85 -1.59 -19.08
CA ARG A 233 -12.74 -0.96 -18.37
C ARG A 233 -12.88 0.57 -18.51
N PRO A 234 -12.88 1.36 -17.43
CA PRO A 234 -13.02 2.82 -17.50
C PRO A 234 -11.68 3.48 -17.89
N ALA A 235 -11.24 3.20 -19.12
CA ALA A 235 -10.00 3.70 -19.72
C ALA A 235 -10.23 4.09 -21.20
N PRO A 236 -9.29 4.76 -21.90
CA PRO A 236 -9.46 5.08 -23.31
C PRO A 236 -9.77 3.86 -24.19
N ASP A 237 -9.22 2.70 -23.84
CA ASP A 237 -9.70 1.42 -24.36
C ASP A 237 -10.68 0.78 -23.37
N PRO A 238 -11.98 0.65 -23.71
CA PRO A 238 -12.97 0.02 -22.83
C PRO A 238 -12.87 -1.51 -22.78
N GLU A 239 -12.00 -2.13 -23.58
CA GLU A 239 -11.84 -3.58 -23.60
C GLU A 239 -11.38 -4.13 -22.24
N ILE A 240 -12.00 -5.24 -21.82
CA ILE A 240 -11.72 -5.88 -20.52
C ILE A 240 -10.63 -6.95 -20.61
N SER A 241 -10.23 -7.34 -21.81
CA SER A 241 -9.29 -8.44 -22.08
C SER A 241 -7.81 -8.05 -21.96
N ASP A 242 -7.51 -6.76 -21.94
CA ASP A 242 -6.14 -6.27 -21.95
C ASP A 242 -5.54 -6.17 -20.54
N GLN A 243 -4.20 -6.29 -20.50
CA GLN A 243 -3.38 -6.15 -19.30
C GLN A 243 -2.76 -4.76 -19.14
N GLU A 244 -3.02 -3.85 -20.08
CA GLU A 244 -2.58 -2.47 -20.05
C GLU A 244 -3.66 -1.60 -20.71
N ALA A 245 -3.71 -0.33 -20.31
CA ALA A 245 -4.54 0.67 -20.98
C ALA A 245 -3.67 1.85 -21.43
N GLY A 246 -3.81 2.24 -22.69
CA GLY A 246 -3.08 3.37 -23.24
C GLY A 246 -3.72 4.72 -22.91
N LEU A 247 -2.99 5.80 -23.20
CA LEU A 247 -3.42 7.19 -22.93
C LEU A 247 -4.45 7.74 -23.93
N THR A 248 -4.66 7.05 -25.04
CA THR A 248 -5.46 7.55 -26.18
C THR A 248 -6.44 6.51 -26.63
N PHE A 249 -7.62 6.96 -27.08
CA PHE A 249 -8.61 6.08 -27.68
C PHE A 249 -7.99 5.31 -28.87
N PRO A 250 -8.01 3.97 -28.88
CA PRO A 250 -7.48 3.21 -29.99
C PRO A 250 -8.29 3.50 -31.26
N GLN A 251 -7.57 3.84 -32.33
CA GLN A 251 -8.14 4.11 -33.64
C GLN A 251 -7.30 3.45 -34.73
N SER A 252 -7.94 2.61 -35.53
CA SER A 252 -7.34 2.00 -36.71
C SER A 252 -8.39 1.83 -37.82
N LYS A 253 -7.97 1.28 -38.96
CA LYS A 253 -8.92 0.87 -40.01
C LYS A 253 -9.86 -0.29 -39.61
N PHE A 254 -9.63 -0.92 -38.46
CA PHE A 254 -10.35 -2.11 -38.01
C PHE A 254 -11.02 -1.95 -36.64
N LEU A 255 -10.68 -0.91 -35.88
CA LEU A 255 -11.15 -0.69 -34.52
C LEU A 255 -11.32 0.81 -34.30
N THR A 256 -12.47 1.19 -33.75
CA THR A 256 -12.75 2.54 -33.27
C THR A 256 -13.63 2.42 -32.04
N VAL A 257 -13.28 3.14 -30.98
CA VAL A 257 -14.11 3.23 -29.77
C VAL A 257 -15.39 3.99 -30.08
N SER A 258 -16.54 3.52 -29.57
CA SER A 258 -17.83 4.13 -29.86
C SER A 258 -17.90 5.59 -29.40
N GLU A 259 -18.57 6.45 -30.17
CA GLU A 259 -18.76 7.87 -29.81
C GLU A 259 -19.52 8.03 -28.48
N ALA A 260 -20.46 7.14 -28.19
CA ALA A 260 -21.18 7.11 -26.92
C ALA A 260 -20.24 6.91 -25.73
N TYR A 261 -19.28 5.98 -25.84
CA TYR A 261 -18.27 5.76 -24.81
C TYR A 261 -17.28 6.92 -24.69
N VAL A 262 -16.82 7.48 -25.82
CA VAL A 262 -15.94 8.66 -25.81
C VAL A 262 -16.60 9.84 -25.10
N ASN A 263 -17.90 10.07 -25.33
CA ASN A 263 -18.66 11.10 -24.62
C ASN A 263 -18.78 10.79 -23.12
N TRP A 264 -19.16 9.56 -22.76
CA TRP A 264 -19.20 9.11 -21.36
C TRP A 264 -17.87 9.35 -20.63
N PHE A 265 -16.75 8.96 -21.26
CA PHE A 265 -15.41 9.07 -20.71
C PHE A 265 -15.02 10.54 -20.48
N ASN A 266 -15.24 11.39 -21.49
CA ASN A 266 -14.90 12.81 -21.40
C ASN A 266 -15.79 13.55 -20.38
N ASP A 267 -17.08 13.23 -20.33
CA ASP A 267 -18.02 13.81 -19.37
C ASP A 267 -17.63 13.42 -17.94
N LEU A 268 -17.31 12.15 -17.69
CA LEU A 268 -16.81 11.69 -16.40
C LEU A 268 -15.48 12.36 -16.04
N SER A 269 -14.54 12.46 -16.99
CA SER A 269 -13.22 13.06 -16.75
C SER A 269 -13.34 14.52 -16.33
N SER A 270 -14.25 15.28 -16.97
CA SER A 270 -14.51 16.68 -16.63
C SER A 270 -15.06 16.90 -15.22
N GLN A 271 -15.67 15.87 -14.63
CA GLN A 271 -16.32 15.91 -13.32
C GLN A 271 -15.52 15.19 -12.23
N SER A 272 -14.50 14.42 -12.60
CA SER A 272 -13.77 13.55 -11.68
C SER A 272 -12.79 14.32 -10.80
N TYR A 273 -12.33 15.51 -11.18
CA TYR A 273 -11.24 16.20 -10.49
C TYR A 273 -11.71 17.48 -9.77
N GLY A 274 -10.96 17.89 -8.74
CA GLY A 274 -11.23 19.09 -7.93
C GLY A 274 -11.44 18.77 -6.45
N GLU A 275 -11.95 19.73 -5.68
CA GLU A 275 -12.08 19.63 -4.21
C GLU A 275 -12.92 18.43 -3.75
N ASN A 276 -13.94 18.04 -4.53
CA ASN A 276 -14.82 16.90 -4.25
C ASN A 276 -14.62 15.75 -5.26
N GLY A 277 -13.48 15.74 -5.96
CA GLY A 277 -13.16 14.77 -7.00
C GLY A 277 -12.70 13.42 -6.44
N TYR A 278 -12.45 12.49 -7.35
CA TYR A 278 -11.82 11.18 -7.15
C TYR A 278 -10.56 11.09 -8.01
N PRO A 279 -9.50 10.40 -7.54
CA PRO A 279 -8.29 10.19 -8.31
C PRO A 279 -8.50 9.12 -9.40
N TRP A 280 -9.39 9.38 -10.36
CA TRP A 280 -9.64 8.48 -11.47
C TRP A 280 -8.48 8.52 -12.46
N THR A 281 -7.73 7.42 -12.52
CA THR A 281 -6.48 7.28 -13.29
C THR A 281 -6.74 7.33 -14.80
N ARG A 282 -7.90 6.85 -15.25
CA ARG A 282 -8.21 6.51 -16.66
C ARG A 282 -7.29 5.43 -17.24
N LEU A 283 -6.55 4.72 -16.40
CA LEU A 283 -5.60 3.67 -16.81
C LEU A 283 -6.07 2.27 -16.42
N GLY A 284 -7.33 2.13 -16.03
CA GLY A 284 -7.96 0.84 -15.75
C GLY A 284 -7.59 0.23 -14.40
N TYR A 285 -7.05 1.03 -13.48
CA TYR A 285 -6.78 0.67 -12.09
C TYR A 285 -7.17 1.80 -11.12
N THR A 286 -7.47 1.45 -9.87
CA THR A 286 -7.73 2.42 -8.80
C THR A 286 -6.46 3.12 -8.34
N TYR A 287 -6.48 4.41 -8.07
CA TYR A 287 -5.30 5.13 -7.55
C TYR A 287 -5.07 4.81 -6.06
N ASP A 288 -3.95 4.18 -5.73
CA ASP A 288 -3.54 3.85 -4.36
C ASP A 288 -2.74 4.98 -3.71
N TRP A 289 -3.43 5.93 -3.09
CA TRP A 289 -2.79 7.09 -2.44
C TRP A 289 -2.14 6.75 -1.08
N GLY A 290 -2.19 5.48 -0.65
CA GLY A 290 -1.54 5.01 0.58
C GLY A 290 -0.22 4.29 0.38
N ASN A 291 0.18 4.05 -0.87
CA ASN A 291 1.40 3.32 -1.19
C ASN A 291 2.51 4.30 -1.65
N PRO A 292 3.60 4.44 -0.89
CA PRO A 292 4.65 5.41 -1.19
C PRO A 292 5.50 5.03 -2.42
N ASN A 293 5.40 3.79 -2.90
CA ASN A 293 6.24 3.28 -3.98
C ASN A 293 5.54 3.24 -5.33
N SER A 294 4.21 3.25 -5.33
CA SER A 294 3.38 3.15 -6.54
C SER A 294 1.95 3.52 -6.24
N GLU A 295 1.34 4.30 -7.11
CA GLU A 295 -0.09 4.62 -7.12
C GLU A 295 -0.97 3.52 -7.72
N VAL A 296 -0.40 2.41 -8.20
CA VAL A 296 -1.17 1.35 -8.86
C VAL A 296 -1.91 0.53 -7.79
N GLY A 297 -3.23 0.71 -7.73
CA GLY A 297 -4.14 -0.12 -6.95
C GLY A 297 -4.66 -1.34 -7.71
N LEU A 298 -5.94 -1.66 -7.54
CA LEU A 298 -6.57 -2.84 -8.14
C LEU A 298 -7.06 -2.55 -9.55
N SER A 299 -7.17 -3.60 -10.37
CA SER A 299 -7.80 -3.46 -11.68
C SER A 299 -9.28 -3.07 -11.51
N GLU A 300 -9.70 -2.08 -12.29
CA GLU A 300 -10.98 -1.41 -12.14
C GLU A 300 -11.86 -1.63 -13.36
N PHE A 301 -13.14 -1.88 -13.11
CA PHE A 301 -14.17 -2.09 -14.12
C PHE A 301 -15.47 -1.41 -13.69
N VAL A 302 -16.37 -1.22 -14.66
CA VAL A 302 -17.71 -0.70 -14.41
C VAL A 302 -18.74 -1.65 -14.99
N ILE A 303 -19.74 -1.99 -14.19
CA ILE A 303 -20.95 -2.67 -14.64
C ILE A 303 -21.88 -1.63 -15.25
N ASN A 304 -22.32 -1.85 -16.49
CA ASN A 304 -23.26 -0.98 -17.18
C ASN A 304 -24.61 -0.86 -16.47
N THR A 305 -25.33 0.24 -16.73
CA THR A 305 -26.76 0.33 -16.38
C THR A 305 -27.58 -0.68 -17.18
N GLY A 306 -28.63 -1.23 -16.57
CA GLY A 306 -29.50 -2.22 -17.22
C GLY A 306 -28.91 -3.63 -17.29
N ALA A 307 -27.70 -3.85 -16.78
CA ALA A 307 -27.09 -5.18 -16.67
C ALA A 307 -27.89 -6.05 -15.67
N THR A 308 -28.01 -7.34 -15.98
CA THR A 308 -28.55 -8.31 -15.02
C THR A 308 -27.40 -8.93 -14.25
N ILE A 309 -27.39 -8.70 -12.94
CA ILE A 309 -26.39 -9.26 -12.02
C ILE A 309 -27.07 -10.21 -11.04
N GLU A 310 -26.33 -11.15 -10.47
CA GLU A 310 -26.77 -11.92 -9.31
C GLU A 310 -25.88 -11.61 -8.11
N VAL A 311 -26.48 -11.30 -6.96
CA VAL A 311 -25.71 -11.03 -5.74
C VAL A 311 -25.28 -12.37 -5.13
N ASP A 312 -23.98 -12.65 -5.14
CA ASP A 312 -23.42 -13.89 -4.61
C ASP A 312 -23.27 -13.84 -3.08
N ALA A 313 -22.67 -12.76 -2.59
CA ALA A 313 -22.40 -12.57 -1.18
C ALA A 313 -22.47 -11.10 -0.77
N VAL A 314 -22.88 -10.87 0.49
CA VAL A 314 -22.75 -9.58 1.18
C VAL A 314 -22.00 -9.85 2.48
N THR A 315 -20.79 -9.32 2.59
CA THR A 315 -19.87 -9.62 3.68
C THR A 315 -19.43 -8.32 4.35
N SER A 316 -19.34 -8.30 5.68
CA SER A 316 -18.82 -7.13 6.39
C SER A 316 -17.37 -6.83 5.96
N THR A 317 -16.93 -5.56 6.02
CA THR A 317 -15.54 -5.19 5.70
C THR A 317 -14.53 -6.05 6.47
N GLU A 318 -14.78 -6.26 7.76
CA GLU A 318 -13.87 -7.05 8.61
C GLU A 318 -13.83 -8.52 8.21
N ASP A 319 -14.99 -9.14 7.98
CA ASP A 319 -15.06 -10.58 7.68
C ASP A 319 -14.53 -10.88 6.27
N TYR A 320 -14.64 -9.94 5.33
CA TYR A 320 -14.11 -10.13 3.98
C TYR A 320 -12.58 -10.20 3.96
N CYS A 321 -11.88 -9.49 4.85
CA CYS A 321 -10.42 -9.45 4.91
C CYS A 321 -9.81 -10.36 6.00
N ARG A 322 -10.64 -11.17 6.66
CA ARG A 322 -10.20 -12.27 7.54
C ARG A 322 -9.95 -13.57 6.76
#